data_AF-A0A833RCR4-F1
#
_entry.id   AF-A0A833RCR4-F1
#
_cell.length_a   1.000
_cell.length_b   1.000
_cell.length_c   1.000
_cell.angle_alpha   90.00
_cell.angle_beta   90.00
_cell.angle_gamma   90.00
#
_symmetry.space_group_name_H-M   'P 1'
#
loop_
_entity.id
_entity.type
_entity.pdbx_description
1 polymer ?
#
loop_
_entity_poly.entity_id
_entity_poly.type
_entity_poly.pdbx_seq_one_letter_code
_entity_poly.pdbx_strand_id
1 'polypeptide(L)'
;MGTIAAPTANNLGVDAVFVYTKTGHMACLLSRCRPDCPIIVFTTLTTVRWRLNLQWGLIPFCLSFSDDMESNLNCTFALLKARGMIQSGDLVIALSDMLQSIQVMNVP
;
A
#
# COMPACT_ATOMS: atom_id res chain seq x y z
N MET A 1 -2.32 -16.17 -12.12
CA MET A 1 -3.53 -15.40 -12.44
C MET A 1 -4.15 -14.97 -11.11
N GLY A 2 -3.65 -13.90 -10.49
CA GLY A 2 -4.08 -13.49 -9.14
C GLY A 2 -5.25 -12.52 -9.22
N THR A 3 -6.36 -12.86 -8.55
CA THR A 3 -7.56 -12.04 -8.46
C THR A 3 -7.20 -10.65 -7.92
N ILE A 4 -7.57 -9.66 -8.71
CA ILE A 4 -7.17 -8.26 -8.58
C ILE A 4 -7.73 -7.74 -7.25
N ALA A 5 -6.86 -7.30 -6.33
CA ALA A 5 -7.30 -6.77 -5.03
C ALA A 5 -8.01 -5.41 -5.14
N ALA A 6 -7.96 -4.75 -6.31
CA ALA A 6 -8.64 -3.48 -6.55
C ALA A 6 -10.19 -3.56 -6.52
N PRO A 7 -10.86 -4.52 -7.20
CA PRO A 7 -12.30 -4.70 -7.02
C PRO A 7 -12.64 -5.05 -5.57
N THR A 8 -11.79 -5.78 -4.85
CA THR A 8 -11.98 -6.05 -3.42
C THR A 8 -11.90 -4.76 -2.59
N ALA A 9 -10.93 -3.88 -2.86
CA ALA A 9 -10.82 -2.58 -2.20
C ALA A 9 -12.05 -1.69 -2.45
N ASN A 10 -12.55 -1.63 -3.69
CA ASN A 10 -13.73 -0.83 -4.01
C ASN A 10 -15.02 -1.39 -3.39
N ASN A 11 -15.15 -2.72 -3.35
CA ASN A 11 -16.32 -3.37 -2.76
C ASN A 11 -16.35 -3.35 -1.23
N LEU A 12 -15.18 -3.28 -0.59
CA LEU A 12 -15.05 -3.23 0.87
C LEU A 12 -15.15 -1.82 1.45
N GLY A 13 -15.12 -0.77 0.61
CA GLY A 13 -15.18 0.62 1.08
C GLY A 13 -13.99 1.00 1.95
N VAL A 14 -12.78 0.60 1.54
CA VAL A 14 -11.56 0.84 2.33
C VAL A 14 -11.03 2.26 2.14
N ASP A 15 -10.49 2.84 3.20
CA ASP A 15 -9.98 4.22 3.22
C ASP A 15 -8.61 4.34 2.55
N ALA A 16 -7.79 3.28 2.60
CA ALA A 16 -6.51 3.25 1.90
C ALA A 16 -6.05 1.83 1.55
N VAL A 17 -5.20 1.71 0.53
CA VAL A 17 -4.53 0.47 0.16
C VAL A 17 -3.04 0.63 0.33
N PHE A 18 -2.43 -0.24 1.13
CA PHE A 18 -0.99 -0.27 1.37
C PHE A 18 -0.37 -1.37 0.53
N VAL A 19 0.69 -1.02 -0.21
CA VAL A 19 1.37 -1.95 -1.11
C VAL A 19 2.86 -1.97 -0.80
N TYR A 20 3.35 -3.07 -0.23
CA TYR A 20 4.76 -3.32 0.00
C TYR A 20 5.33 -4.04 -1.22
N THR A 21 6.30 -3.43 -1.90
CA THR A 21 6.83 -3.96 -3.16
C THR A 21 8.30 -3.66 -3.42
N LYS A 22 9.03 -4.67 -3.93
CA LYS A 22 10.41 -4.51 -4.41
C LYS A 22 10.48 -3.97 -5.84
N THR A 23 9.51 -4.30 -6.69
CA THR A 23 9.57 -4.01 -8.15
C THR A 23 8.53 -3.00 -8.63
N GLY A 24 7.46 -2.78 -7.85
CA GLY A 24 6.34 -1.93 -8.22
C GLY A 24 5.25 -2.63 -9.04
N HIS A 25 5.39 -3.92 -9.33
CA HIS A 25 4.48 -4.62 -10.26
C HIS A 25 3.03 -4.63 -9.76
N MET A 26 2.79 -5.01 -8.50
CA MET A 26 1.43 -5.02 -7.92
C MET A 26 0.84 -3.61 -7.85
N ALA A 27 1.63 -2.62 -7.46
CA ALA A 27 1.16 -1.23 -7.39
C ALA A 27 0.72 -0.70 -8.77
N CYS A 28 1.47 -1.02 -9.83
CA CYS A 28 1.09 -0.68 -11.20
C CYS A 28 -0.23 -1.34 -11.63
N LEU A 29 -0.45 -2.62 -11.27
CA LEU A 29 -1.72 -3.30 -11.57
C LEU A 29 -2.91 -2.65 -10.85
N LEU A 30 -2.75 -2.28 -9.58
CA LEU A 30 -3.81 -1.61 -8.81
C LEU A 30 -4.12 -0.21 -9.36
N SER A 31 -3.08 0.55 -9.72
CA SER A 31 -3.21 1.87 -10.35
C SER A 31 -4.09 1.83 -11.62
N ARG A 32 -3.96 0.78 -12.44
CA ARG A 32 -4.75 0.62 -13.67
C ARG A 32 -6.25 0.45 -13.41
N CYS A 33 -6.63 -0.05 -12.24
CA CYS A 33 -8.03 -0.19 -11.85
C CYS A 33 -8.65 1.13 -11.40
N ARG A 34 -7.83 2.17 -11.18
CA ARG A 34 -8.25 3.50 -10.71
C ARG A 34 -9.21 3.46 -9.51
N PRO A 35 -8.81 2.84 -8.39
CA PRO A 35 -9.65 2.84 -7.20
C PRO A 35 -9.85 4.28 -6.69
N ASP A 36 -11.00 4.52 -6.06
CA ASP A 36 -11.35 5.82 -5.49
C ASP A 36 -10.53 6.12 -4.21
N CYS A 37 -9.95 5.10 -3.59
CA CYS A 37 -9.09 5.23 -2.41
C CYS A 37 -7.59 5.39 -2.77
N PRO A 38 -6.82 6.12 -1.95
CA PRO A 38 -5.38 6.29 -2.16
C PRO A 38 -4.62 4.97 -2.07
N ILE A 39 -3.69 4.74 -3.02
CA ILE A 39 -2.77 3.61 -3.00
C ILE A 39 -1.42 4.08 -2.48
N ILE A 40 -1.13 3.77 -1.23
CA ILE A 40 0.14 4.09 -0.58
C ILE A 40 1.11 2.94 -0.84
N VAL A 41 2.22 3.24 -1.51
CA VAL A 41 3.18 2.22 -1.95
C VAL A 41 4.47 2.38 -1.17
N PHE A 42 4.99 1.29 -0.65
CA PHE A 42 6.25 1.25 0.06
C PHE A 42 7.25 0.41 -0.72
N THR A 43 8.41 0.99 -1.00
CA THR A 43 9.52 0.31 -1.66
C THR A 43 10.86 0.60 -0.99
N THR A 44 11.85 -0.29 -1.13
CA THR A 44 13.21 -0.06 -0.64
C THR A 44 14.09 0.66 -1.66
N LEU A 45 13.62 0.82 -2.90
CA LEU A 45 14.42 1.34 -4.01
C LEU A 45 13.91 2.69 -4.51
N THR A 46 14.77 3.71 -4.48
CA THR A 46 14.46 5.05 -4.99
C THR A 46 14.09 5.03 -6.47
N THR A 47 14.74 4.17 -7.28
CA THR A 47 14.45 4.01 -8.70
C THR A 47 13.02 3.51 -8.96
N VAL A 48 12.53 2.60 -8.11
CA VAL A 48 11.15 2.10 -8.18
C VAL A 48 10.19 3.20 -7.74
N ARG A 49 10.50 3.93 -6.67
CA ARG A 49 9.70 5.09 -6.24
C ARG A 49 9.53 6.10 -7.37
N TRP A 50 10.57 6.45 -8.12
CA TRP A 50 10.46 7.38 -9.25
C TRP A 50 9.51 6.87 -10.33
N ARG A 51 9.62 5.59 -10.72
CA ARG A 51 8.72 4.98 -11.72
C ARG A 51 7.26 4.98 -11.25
N LEU A 52 7.02 4.74 -9.96
CA LEU A 52 5.68 4.71 -9.39
C LEU A 52 5.04 6.10 -9.31
N ASN A 53 5.82 7.17 -9.14
CA ASN A 53 5.28 8.55 -9.16
C ASN A 53 4.65 8.93 -10.51
N LEU A 54 4.99 8.22 -11.58
CA LEU A 54 4.41 8.43 -12.91
C LEU A 54 3.09 7.68 -13.12
N GLN A 55 2.70 6.82 -12.17
CA GLN A 55 1.47 6.04 -12.25
C GLN A 55 0.33 6.76 -11.52
N TRP A 56 -0.89 6.56 -12.01
CA TRP A 56 -2.07 7.23 -11.49
C TRP A 56 -2.41 6.76 -10.06
N GLY A 57 -2.73 7.68 -9.16
CA GLY A 57 -3.27 7.37 -7.82
C GLY A 57 -2.27 6.69 -6.86
N LEU A 58 -0.99 6.57 -7.24
CA LEU A 58 0.03 6.00 -6.37
C LEU A 58 0.72 7.08 -5.55
N ILE A 59 0.95 6.79 -4.27
CA ILE A 59 1.70 7.64 -3.35
C ILE A 59 2.90 6.83 -2.84
N PRO A 60 4.06 6.88 -3.51
CA PRO A 60 5.18 6.00 -3.20
C PRO A 60 6.15 6.59 -2.16
N PHE A 61 6.53 5.76 -1.20
CA PHE A 61 7.50 6.01 -0.14
C PHE A 61 8.69 5.07 -0.27
N CYS A 62 9.88 5.63 -0.08
CA CYS A 62 11.10 4.84 0.00
C CYS A 62 11.46 4.64 1.47
N LEU A 63 11.36 3.42 1.97
CA LEU A 63 11.78 3.06 3.33
C LEU A 63 12.24 1.60 3.40
N SER A 64 13.07 1.31 4.40
CA SER A 64 13.54 -0.05 4.67
C SER A 64 12.46 -0.84 5.41
N PHE A 65 12.27 -2.09 5.03
CA PHE A 65 11.33 -3.02 5.67
C PHE A 65 12.10 -4.09 6.43
N SER A 66 11.45 -4.66 7.44
CA SER A 66 11.85 -5.92 8.06
C SER A 66 11.13 -7.10 7.41
N ASP A 67 11.57 -8.33 7.73
CA ASP A 67 10.86 -9.56 7.32
C ASP A 67 9.55 -9.77 8.10
N ASP A 68 9.28 -8.96 9.12
CA ASP A 68 8.05 -8.99 9.90
C ASP A 68 7.04 -7.95 9.40
N MET A 69 5.85 -8.43 9.02
CA MET A 69 4.82 -7.58 8.44
C MET A 69 4.17 -6.67 9.49
N GLU A 70 3.97 -7.14 10.72
CA GLU A 70 3.37 -6.34 11.78
C GLU A 70 4.26 -5.14 12.14
N SER A 71 5.57 -5.35 12.23
CA SER A 71 6.56 -4.29 12.43
C SER A 71 6.53 -3.25 11.30
N ASN A 72 6.46 -3.72 10.04
CA ASN A 72 6.34 -2.82 8.88
C ASN A 72 5.05 -1.99 8.93
N LEU A 73 3.92 -2.61 9.31
CA LEU A 73 2.64 -1.93 9.47
C LEU A 73 2.67 -0.89 10.58
N ASN A 74 3.19 -1.25 11.76
CA ASN A 74 3.31 -0.31 12.88
C ASN A 74 4.18 0.90 12.52
N CYS A 75 5.32 0.66 11.84
CA CYS A 75 6.18 1.74 11.36
C CYS A 75 5.49 2.65 10.35
N THR A 76 4.79 2.07 9.36
CA THR A 76 4.11 2.85 8.31
C THR A 76 2.87 3.57 8.85
N PHE A 77 2.11 2.97 9.77
CA PHE A 77 1.01 3.64 10.45
C PHE A 77 1.50 4.85 11.23
N ALA A 78 2.57 4.72 12.02
CA ALA A 78 3.15 5.85 12.74
C ALA A 78 3.59 6.98 11.78
N LEU A 79 4.26 6.60 10.68
CA LEU A 79 4.72 7.55 9.66
C LEU A 79 3.57 8.28 8.96
N LEU A 80 2.51 7.57 8.59
CA LEU A 80 1.39 8.13 7.85
C LEU A 80 0.46 8.95 8.75
N LYS A 81 0.24 8.53 10.00
CA LYS A 81 -0.46 9.34 11.01
C LYS A 81 0.27 10.65 11.26
N ALA A 82 1.60 10.61 11.41
CA ALA A 82 2.42 11.81 11.58
C ALA A 82 2.35 12.76 10.38
N ARG A 83 2.04 12.25 9.17
CA ARG A 83 1.83 13.04 7.96
C ARG A 83 0.37 13.45 7.72
N GLY A 84 -0.57 13.04 8.59
CA GLY A 84 -2.00 13.30 8.44
C GLY A 84 -2.63 12.60 7.23
N MET A 85 -2.06 11.48 6.76
CA MET A 85 -2.53 10.76 5.58
C MET A 85 -3.52 9.63 5.90
N ILE A 86 -3.54 9.19 7.15
CA ILE A 86 -4.47 8.20 7.70
C ILE A 86 -4.85 8.62 9.12
N GLN A 87 -5.99 8.14 9.61
CA GLN A 87 -6.50 8.34 10.96
C GLN A 87 -6.72 7.00 11.66
N SER A 88 -6.76 7.02 12.99
CA SER A 88 -7.13 5.83 13.77
C SER A 88 -8.58 5.45 13.46
N GLY A 89 -8.81 4.17 13.17
CA GLY A 89 -10.10 3.64 12.75
C GLY A 89 -10.27 3.47 11.23
N ASP A 90 -9.39 4.04 10.40
CA ASP A 90 -9.43 3.87 8.95
C ASP A 90 -9.25 2.39 8.57
N LEU A 91 -10.08 1.91 7.63
CA LEU A 91 -9.99 0.55 7.12
C LEU A 91 -8.95 0.47 6.01
N VAL A 92 -7.89 -0.32 6.23
CA VAL A 92 -6.76 -0.44 5.32
C VAL A 92 -6.58 -1.88 4.85
N ILE A 93 -6.28 -2.04 3.56
CA ILE A 93 -5.83 -3.31 2.99
C ILE A 93 -4.31 -3.24 2.77
N ALA A 94 -3.56 -4.09 3.46
CA ALA A 94 -2.13 -4.28 3.26
C ALA A 94 -1.86 -5.45 2.31
N LEU A 95 -1.10 -5.18 1.26
CA LEU A 95 -0.68 -6.14 0.25
C LEU A 95 0.85 -6.19 0.21
N SER A 96 1.44 -7.38 0.27
CA SER A 96 2.89 -7.56 0.17
C SER A 96 3.25 -8.57 -0.91
N ASP A 97 3.95 -8.12 -1.97
CA ASP A 97 4.52 -9.03 -2.97
C ASP A 97 5.80 -9.73 -2.47
N MET A 98 6.39 -9.21 -1.39
CA MET A 98 7.59 -9.76 -0.76
C MET A 98 7.26 -10.95 0.12
N LEU A 99 6.16 -10.87 0.86
CA LEU A 99 5.70 -11.90 1.79
C LEU A 99 4.53 -12.74 1.23
N GLN A 100 4.05 -12.40 0.03
CA GLN A 100 2.89 -13.00 -0.63
C GLN A 100 1.64 -13.05 0.26
N SER A 101 1.36 -11.94 0.93
CA SER A 101 0.33 -11.82 1.97
C SER A 101 -0.65 -10.68 1.68
N ILE A 102 -1.89 -10.88 2.15
CA ILE A 102 -2.98 -9.90 2.12
C ILE A 102 -3.57 -9.81 3.52
N GLN A 103 -3.66 -8.61 4.08
CA GLN A 103 -4.27 -8.38 5.39
C GLN A 103 -5.21 -7.18 5.32
N VAL A 104 -6.39 -7.32 5.93
CA VAL A 104 -7.36 -6.22 6.09
C VAL A 104 -7.40 -5.89 7.58
N MET A 105 -7.21 -4.62 7.92
CA MET A 105 -7.16 -4.18 9.32
C MET A 105 -7.57 -2.73 9.48
N ASN A 106 -7.93 -2.36 10.70
CA ASN A 106 -8.14 -0.97 11.07
C ASN A 106 -6.83 -0.36 11.56
N VAL A 107 -6.60 0.90 11.21
CA VAL A 107 -5.48 1.68 11.74
C VAL A 107 -5.65 1.82 13.26
N PRO A 108 -4.63 1.47 14.07
CA PRO A 108 -4.71 1.55 15.53
C PRO A 108 -4.78 2.99 16.05
#